data_AF-A0A4D9DHP4-F1
#
_entry.id   AF-A0A4D9DHP4-F1
#
_cell.length_a   1.000
_cell.length_b   1.000
_cell.length_c   1.000
_cell.angle_alpha   90.00
_cell.angle_beta   90.00
_cell.angle_gamma   90.00
#
_symmetry.space_group_name_H-M   'P 1'
#
loop_
_entity.id
_entity.type
_entity.pdbx_description
1 polymer ?
#
loop_
_entity_poly.entity_id
_entity_poly.type
_entity_poly.pdbx_seq_one_letter_code
_entity_poly.pdbx_strand_id
1 'polypeptide(L)'
;MFEMSPAGSHERLFVPRRSQRLSAVRAAFGADAEDLGKELTRSTAGEARCVQCLFCRRDADTGLFLAGKTGSDEGVGASLTSQRRAHEAHGMLFRTGKGRKVVVMHTRNQALQLFEQHHGDPRGGHQGIFQMKTALTTRYYWPGMTKDIVQWTNAMTSRRDLSHLLPPPRLRQLVRDWLQEDAPAFDPAGCAVGEAPERAVLLCKSPGALAGCPFFDAVFTELGCTVEWFQPEGAWLEPVARVAEVHGKARHLLLGERTALNCLGRCSGVATAAGRACRLARKASWHGQVSGTRKTTPGFRLAEKYALQVGGASGHRYDLGSLVMLKDNHAIQEAQRVAGFHLKLEVECCSLEEALEAAGTGSDIIMLDNFSPEDLHPATSALKAAHPRVMVEASGGISEENISQFFGPCIDVLSLGCLTQSARAVDFSLKICRETPVQRDFAF
;
A
#
# COMPACT_ATOMS: atom_id res chain seq x y z
N MET A 1 71.99 -14.58 3.32
CA MET A 1 71.44 -15.26 2.13
C MET A 1 70.55 -16.39 2.63
N PHE A 2 69.22 -16.27 2.37
CA PHE A 2 68.16 -17.31 2.30
C PHE A 2 67.96 -18.27 3.50
N GLU A 3 66.78 -18.78 3.90
CA GLU A 3 65.34 -18.53 3.69
C GLU A 3 64.54 -19.46 4.67
N MET A 4 63.29 -19.07 4.99
CA MET A 4 62.07 -19.76 5.47
C MET A 4 62.04 -21.09 6.29
N SER A 5 61.18 -21.14 7.34
CA SER A 5 60.06 -22.12 7.57
C SER A 5 59.41 -22.00 8.99
N PRO A 6 58.13 -22.40 9.26
CA PRO A 6 57.32 -21.94 10.41
C PRO A 6 56.74 -23.01 11.40
N ALA A 7 56.13 -22.48 12.49
CA ALA A 7 54.92 -22.88 13.24
C ALA A 7 54.90 -24.02 14.31
N GLY A 8 54.34 -23.69 15.51
CA GLY A 8 53.46 -24.56 16.31
C GLY A 8 53.53 -24.51 17.87
N SER A 9 52.45 -24.09 18.57
CA SER A 9 51.74 -24.76 19.69
C SER A 9 51.03 -23.83 20.72
N HIS A 10 49.89 -24.30 21.24
CA HIS A 10 48.84 -23.63 22.05
C HIS A 10 48.80 -24.09 23.53
N GLU A 11 48.26 -23.25 24.43
CA GLU A 11 47.76 -23.62 25.77
C GLU A 11 46.26 -23.29 25.97
N ARG A 12 45.56 -24.09 26.80
CA ARG A 12 44.10 -24.12 27.02
C ARG A 12 43.65 -23.31 28.23
N LEU A 13 42.41 -22.79 28.22
CA LEU A 13 41.69 -22.30 29.41
C LEU A 13 40.21 -22.76 29.48
N PHE A 14 39.73 -22.87 30.71
CA PHE A 14 38.60 -23.67 31.24
C PHE A 14 37.18 -23.10 30.99
N VAL A 15 36.16 -23.97 30.98
CA VAL A 15 34.74 -23.62 30.73
C VAL A 15 33.86 -23.97 31.95
N PRO A 16 33.04 -23.03 32.52
CA PRO A 16 32.27 -23.29 33.74
C PRO A 16 30.94 -24.04 33.49
N ARG A 17 30.47 -24.77 34.51
CA ARG A 17 29.30 -25.69 34.48
C ARG A 17 27.94 -24.97 34.40
N ARG A 18 26.95 -25.69 33.84
CA ARG A 18 25.61 -25.22 33.42
C ARG A 18 24.78 -24.49 34.49
N SER A 19 24.92 -24.84 35.77
CA SER A 19 24.16 -24.22 36.87
C SER A 19 24.54 -22.75 37.13
N GLN A 20 25.81 -22.38 36.90
CA GLN A 20 26.29 -21.00 37.08
C GLN A 20 25.90 -20.06 35.91
N ARG A 21 25.50 -20.61 34.76
CA ARG A 21 25.02 -19.82 33.61
C ARG A 21 23.55 -19.44 33.73
N LEU A 22 22.74 -20.31 34.35
CA LEU A 22 21.31 -20.09 34.53
C LEU A 22 21.01 -19.03 35.60
N SER A 23 21.85 -18.89 36.63
CA SER A 23 21.72 -17.83 37.64
C SER A 23 22.02 -16.43 37.06
N ALA A 24 23.00 -16.32 36.16
CA ALA A 24 23.34 -15.06 35.49
C ALA A 24 22.26 -14.59 34.50
N VAL A 25 21.59 -15.52 33.82
CA VAL A 25 20.47 -15.22 32.91
C VAL A 25 19.22 -14.79 33.68
N ARG A 26 18.91 -15.43 34.82
CA ARG A 26 17.81 -15.01 35.71
C ARG A 26 18.03 -13.63 36.32
N ALA A 27 19.29 -13.27 36.62
CA ALA A 27 19.65 -11.95 37.17
C ALA A 27 19.54 -10.80 36.14
N ALA A 28 19.55 -11.09 34.84
CA ALA A 28 19.52 -10.07 33.78
C ALA A 28 18.13 -9.85 33.15
N PHE A 29 17.23 -10.86 33.16
CA PHE A 29 15.97 -10.79 32.40
C PHE A 29 14.71 -11.29 33.14
N GLY A 30 14.80 -11.69 34.42
CA GLY A 30 13.63 -12.15 35.17
C GLY A 30 13.05 -13.48 34.68
N ALA A 31 11.82 -13.81 35.11
CA ALA A 31 11.23 -15.15 35.05
C ALA A 31 10.89 -15.67 33.63
N ASP A 32 10.90 -14.84 32.60
CA ASP A 32 10.47 -15.19 31.23
C ASP A 32 11.53 -15.96 30.40
N ALA A 33 12.63 -16.39 31.03
CA ALA A 33 13.76 -17.03 30.34
C ALA A 33 13.56 -18.51 29.97
N GLU A 34 12.54 -19.20 30.49
CA GLU A 34 12.32 -20.62 30.18
C GLU A 34 11.84 -20.88 28.75
N ASP A 35 11.09 -19.94 28.16
CA ASP A 35 10.64 -20.06 26.77
C ASP A 35 11.75 -19.73 25.77
N LEU A 36 12.68 -18.83 26.14
CA LEU A 36 13.84 -18.43 25.34
C LEU A 36 14.77 -19.62 25.01
N GLY A 37 14.93 -20.55 25.95
CA GLY A 37 15.78 -21.74 25.76
C GLY A 37 15.14 -22.83 24.89
N LYS A 38 13.80 -22.90 24.87
CA LYS A 38 13.03 -23.89 24.10
C LYS A 38 12.88 -23.49 22.63
N GLU A 39 12.72 -22.19 22.33
CA GLU A 39 12.65 -21.71 20.94
C GLU A 39 13.98 -21.81 20.20
N LEU A 40 15.11 -21.63 20.89
CA LEU A 40 16.46 -21.73 20.30
C LEU A 40 16.88 -23.18 19.95
N THR A 41 16.18 -24.20 20.46
CA THR A 41 16.52 -25.61 20.22
C THR A 41 15.62 -26.31 19.21
N ARG A 42 14.46 -25.76 18.87
CA ARG A 42 13.50 -26.40 17.95
C ARG A 42 13.66 -26.04 16.47
N SER A 43 14.44 -25.02 16.12
CA SER A 43 14.55 -24.55 14.73
C SER A 43 15.72 -25.12 13.92
N THR A 44 16.39 -26.19 14.39
CA THR A 44 17.60 -26.71 13.75
C THR A 44 17.50 -28.20 13.47
N ALA A 45 16.70 -28.55 12.47
CA ALA A 45 16.85 -29.77 11.69
C ALA A 45 16.89 -29.37 10.21
N GLY A 46 18.09 -29.07 9.71
CA GLY A 46 18.34 -28.61 8.35
C GLY A 46 19.14 -27.30 8.33
N GLU A 47 20.44 -27.40 8.05
CA GLU A 47 21.43 -26.31 7.92
C GLU A 47 21.91 -25.64 9.22
N ALA A 48 23.11 -26.05 9.64
CA ALA A 48 23.84 -25.50 10.77
C ALA A 48 24.44 -24.12 10.47
N ARG A 49 23.93 -23.06 11.12
CA ARG A 49 24.70 -21.83 11.42
C ARG A 49 24.38 -21.35 12.83
N CYS A 50 25.25 -21.74 13.76
CA CYS A 50 25.23 -21.40 15.19
C CYS A 50 25.44 -19.90 15.39
N VAL A 51 24.46 -19.19 15.98
CA VAL A 51 24.67 -17.83 16.54
C VAL A 51 25.09 -18.01 18.00
N GLN A 52 26.38 -18.23 18.22
CA GLN A 52 26.92 -18.46 19.56
C GLN A 52 27.32 -17.13 20.22
N CYS A 53 26.64 -16.83 21.33
CA CYS A 53 27.06 -16.00 22.48
C CYS A 53 27.44 -14.52 22.27
N LEU A 54 26.59 -13.62 22.78
CA LEU A 54 26.96 -12.26 23.20
C LEU A 54 26.23 -11.91 24.51
N PHE A 55 26.79 -12.32 25.66
CA PHE A 55 26.45 -11.73 26.97
C PHE A 55 27.71 -11.54 27.83
N CYS A 56 28.12 -10.27 27.86
CA CYS A 56 28.81 -9.44 28.87
C CYS A 56 29.85 -10.04 29.86
N ARG A 57 31.04 -9.44 29.89
CA ARG A 57 31.69 -9.04 31.16
C ARG A 57 31.31 -7.58 31.46
N ARG A 58 30.93 -7.30 32.71
CA ARG A 58 30.53 -6.01 33.25
C ARG A 58 31.75 -5.38 33.93
N ASP A 59 32.09 -4.14 33.60
CA ASP A 59 33.04 -3.36 34.40
C ASP A 59 32.25 -2.63 35.50
N ALA A 60 32.74 -2.71 36.73
CA ALA A 60 31.97 -2.43 37.93
C ALA A 60 31.85 -0.93 38.27
N ASP A 61 32.63 -0.07 37.62
CA ASP A 61 32.73 1.34 38.06
C ASP A 61 32.10 2.38 37.12
N THR A 62 31.61 2.03 35.92
CA THR A 62 31.12 3.05 34.95
C THR A 62 29.81 2.76 34.22
N GLY A 63 29.24 1.56 34.30
CA GLY A 63 27.90 1.28 33.73
C GLY A 63 27.73 1.43 32.22
N LEU A 64 28.80 1.60 31.43
CA LEU A 64 28.79 1.72 29.96
C LEU A 64 29.59 0.58 29.30
N PHE A 65 29.04 -0.01 28.23
CA PHE A 65 29.75 -0.99 27.40
C PHE A 65 30.57 -0.28 26.32
N LEU A 66 31.90 -0.26 26.48
CA LEU A 66 32.85 0.22 25.47
C LEU A 66 33.56 -0.95 24.79
N ALA A 67 33.65 -0.93 23.46
CA ALA A 67 34.60 -1.74 22.69
C ALA A 67 35.68 -0.82 22.11
N GLY A 68 36.93 -1.15 22.43
CA GLY A 68 38.08 -0.25 22.41
C GLY A 68 38.63 0.17 21.05
N LYS A 69 39.42 1.25 21.10
CA LYS A 69 40.38 1.68 20.07
C LYS A 69 41.69 0.92 20.23
N THR A 70 42.30 0.54 19.11
CA THR A 70 43.76 0.47 18.92
C THR A 70 44.08 0.97 17.50
N GLY A 71 45.13 1.81 17.34
CA GLY A 71 45.46 2.68 16.19
C GLY A 71 45.63 2.01 14.82
N SER A 72 45.76 2.72 13.70
CA SER A 72 46.71 3.82 13.40
C SER A 72 46.17 4.86 12.38
N ASP A 73 46.95 5.92 12.19
CA ASP A 73 46.74 7.16 11.42
C ASP A 73 46.17 7.06 9.99
N GLU A 74 45.34 8.05 9.63
CA GLU A 74 45.57 9.05 8.57
C GLU A 74 44.24 9.63 8.04
N GLY A 75 44.14 10.97 8.06
CA GLY A 75 43.65 11.76 6.94
C GLY A 75 42.13 11.85 6.62
N VAL A 76 41.75 13.07 6.26
CA VAL A 76 40.57 13.47 5.46
C VAL A 76 39.28 13.78 6.24
N GLY A 77 39.02 15.08 6.37
CA GLY A 77 37.73 15.61 6.82
C GLY A 77 36.63 15.46 5.79
N ALA A 78 35.39 15.44 6.26
CA ALA A 78 34.23 15.94 5.52
C ALA A 78 33.03 16.03 6.48
N SER A 79 32.35 17.17 6.39
CA SER A 79 31.02 17.51 6.91
C SER A 79 30.09 16.30 7.17
N LEU A 80 29.74 16.08 8.43
CA LEU A 80 28.73 15.11 8.87
C LEU A 80 27.51 15.85 9.43
N THR A 81 26.71 16.43 8.55
CA THR A 81 25.51 17.20 8.92
C THR A 81 24.22 16.42 8.65
N SER A 82 23.32 16.47 9.64
CA SER A 82 21.92 16.00 9.68
C SER A 82 21.63 14.49 9.86
N GLN A 83 22.03 13.58 8.97
CA GLN A 83 21.54 12.18 9.03
C GLN A 83 22.05 11.36 10.23
N ARG A 84 23.27 11.61 10.71
CA ARG A 84 23.82 10.85 11.86
C ARG A 84 23.07 11.08 13.16
N ARG A 85 22.56 12.30 13.40
CA ARG A 85 21.82 12.62 14.63
C ARG A 85 20.46 11.93 14.71
N ALA A 86 19.81 11.67 13.57
CA ALA A 86 18.54 10.94 13.54
C ALA A 86 18.71 9.45 13.90
N HIS A 87 19.85 8.84 13.53
CA HIS A 87 20.09 7.42 13.80
C HIS A 87 20.35 7.08 15.28
N GLU A 88 20.90 8.01 16.06
CA GLU A 88 21.10 7.84 17.51
C GLU A 88 19.82 8.06 18.32
N ALA A 89 18.84 8.79 17.78
CA ALA A 89 17.62 9.14 18.50
C ALA A 89 16.68 7.94 18.76
N HIS A 90 16.83 6.85 18.01
CA HIS A 90 15.89 5.72 18.04
C HIS A 90 16.42 4.46 18.77
N GLY A 91 17.71 4.37 19.11
CA GLY A 91 18.25 3.20 19.82
C GLY A 91 19.78 3.17 19.90
N MET A 92 20.34 2.13 20.52
CA MET A 92 21.80 1.96 20.67
C MET A 92 22.45 1.43 19.38
N LEU A 93 23.59 2.01 18.99
CA LEU A 93 24.32 1.62 17.78
C LEU A 93 25.27 0.45 18.06
N PHE A 94 25.07 -0.69 17.39
CA PHE A 94 25.90 -1.89 17.53
C PHE A 94 26.64 -2.24 16.24
N ARG A 95 27.89 -2.70 16.35
CA ARG A 95 28.63 -3.29 15.22
C ARG A 95 28.45 -4.81 15.23
N THR A 96 27.92 -5.33 14.13
CA THR A 96 27.88 -6.78 13.87
C THR A 96 29.28 -7.32 13.59
N GLY A 97 29.48 -8.64 13.74
CA GLY A 97 30.75 -9.33 13.47
C GLY A 97 31.28 -9.20 12.03
N LYS A 98 30.50 -8.61 11.11
CA LYS A 98 30.91 -8.28 9.73
C LYS A 98 31.18 -6.78 9.51
N GLY A 99 31.33 -5.99 10.59
CA GLY A 99 31.62 -4.56 10.54
C GLY A 99 30.43 -3.64 10.27
N ARG A 100 29.22 -4.19 10.01
CA ARG A 100 28.00 -3.38 9.76
C ARG A 100 27.44 -2.82 11.06
N LYS A 101 27.01 -1.56 11.03
CA LYS A 101 26.35 -0.87 12.14
C LYS A 101 24.84 -1.10 12.08
N VAL A 102 24.23 -1.57 13.16
CA VAL A 102 22.79 -1.84 13.30
C VAL A 102 22.30 -1.10 14.55
N VAL A 103 21.12 -0.50 14.47
CA VAL A 103 20.49 0.16 15.62
C VAL A 103 19.62 -0.85 16.36
N VAL A 104 19.88 -1.06 17.65
CA VAL A 104 19.10 -1.97 18.51
C VAL A 104 18.01 -1.17 19.21
N MET A 105 16.76 -1.56 18.99
CA MET A 105 15.59 -0.96 19.63
C MET A 105 15.30 -1.69 20.94
N HIS A 106 14.94 -0.92 21.98
CA HIS A 106 14.64 -1.47 23.30
C HIS A 106 13.15 -1.64 23.57
N THR A 107 12.28 -0.95 22.81
CA THR A 107 10.84 -0.98 23.02
C THR A 107 10.08 -1.34 21.75
N ARG A 108 8.95 -2.04 21.91
CA ARG A 108 8.05 -2.41 20.81
C ARG A 108 7.45 -1.17 20.12
N ASN A 109 7.19 -0.09 20.87
CA ASN A 109 6.65 1.15 20.32
C ASN A 109 7.61 1.85 19.35
N GLN A 110 8.92 1.80 19.61
CA GLN A 110 9.93 2.33 18.68
C GLN A 110 9.98 1.54 17.37
N ALA A 111 9.81 0.20 17.45
CA ALA A 111 9.71 -0.64 16.26
C ALA A 111 8.46 -0.31 15.43
N LEU A 112 7.31 -0.06 16.08
CA LEU A 112 6.06 0.35 15.43
C LEU A 112 6.18 1.70 14.70
N GLN A 113 6.83 2.70 15.31
CA GLN A 113 7.07 3.98 14.65
C GLN A 113 7.97 3.85 13.42
N LEU A 114 8.99 2.97 13.47
CA LEU A 114 9.84 2.68 12.30
C LEU A 114 9.05 2.00 11.18
N PHE A 115 8.12 1.11 11.51
CA PHE A 115 7.23 0.51 10.53
C PHE A 115 6.35 1.55 9.83
N GLU A 116 5.75 2.46 10.60
CA GLU A 116 4.93 3.56 10.04
C GLU A 116 5.75 4.50 9.18
N GLN A 117 6.97 4.85 9.59
CA GLN A 117 7.88 5.69 8.80
C GLN A 117 8.31 5.03 7.49
N HIS A 118 8.63 3.73 7.52
CA HIS A 118 8.99 2.98 6.31
C HIS A 118 7.79 2.70 5.40
N HIS A 119 6.58 2.59 5.95
CA HIS A 119 5.32 2.53 5.20
C HIS A 119 4.89 3.90 4.65
N GLY A 120 5.33 4.99 5.29
CA GLY A 120 5.07 6.38 4.88
C GLY A 120 6.06 6.95 3.86
N ASP A 121 7.13 6.22 3.48
CA ASP A 121 8.08 6.66 2.45
C ASP A 121 7.40 6.66 1.06
N PRO A 122 7.38 7.78 0.32
CA PRO A 122 6.73 7.90 -0.99
C PRO A 122 7.29 6.98 -2.08
N ARG A 123 8.43 6.31 -1.87
CA ARG A 123 8.97 5.26 -2.77
C ARG A 123 8.53 3.84 -2.39
N GLY A 124 7.85 3.71 -1.26
CA GLY A 124 7.36 2.47 -0.69
C GLY A 124 5.97 2.10 -1.20
N GLY A 125 5.79 2.02 -2.51
CA GLY A 125 4.65 1.28 -3.05
C GLY A 125 4.73 -0.14 -2.54
N HIS A 126 3.86 -0.55 -1.59
CA HIS A 126 3.79 -1.88 -0.96
C HIS A 126 5.03 -2.74 -1.25
N GLN A 127 6.21 -2.30 -0.80
CA GLN A 127 7.43 -3.04 -1.11
C GLN A 127 7.24 -4.40 -0.48
N GLY A 128 7.21 -5.43 -1.33
CA GLY A 128 6.84 -6.78 -0.91
C GLY A 128 7.53 -7.12 0.39
N ILE A 129 6.80 -7.77 1.29
CA ILE A 129 7.15 -8.13 2.68
C ILE A 129 8.65 -8.45 2.84
N PHE A 130 9.20 -9.15 1.85
CA PHE A 130 10.60 -9.53 1.74
C PHE A 130 11.60 -8.36 1.61
N GLN A 131 11.33 -7.37 0.77
CA GLN A 131 12.18 -6.18 0.57
C GLN A 131 12.13 -5.27 1.79
N MET A 132 10.95 -5.04 2.37
CA MET A 132 10.81 -4.28 3.63
C MET A 132 11.54 -5.00 4.78
N LYS A 133 11.36 -6.32 4.91
CA LYS A 133 12.11 -7.15 5.88
C LYS A 133 13.61 -7.03 5.66
N THR A 134 14.08 -7.07 4.42
CA THR A 134 15.52 -6.94 4.10
C THR A 134 16.04 -5.55 4.46
N ALA A 135 15.31 -4.49 4.14
CA ALA A 135 15.68 -3.11 4.45
C ALA A 135 15.74 -2.87 5.96
N LEU A 136 14.75 -3.35 6.71
CA LEU A 136 14.69 -3.23 8.17
C LEU A 136 15.76 -4.07 8.86
N THR A 137 15.89 -5.36 8.50
CA THR A 137 16.91 -6.25 9.09
C THR A 137 18.35 -5.84 8.81
N THR A 138 18.59 -5.03 7.77
CA THR A 138 19.91 -4.49 7.47
C THR A 138 20.29 -3.32 8.37
N ARG A 139 19.30 -2.57 8.90
CA ARG A 139 19.52 -1.30 9.61
C ARG A 139 19.12 -1.34 11.09
N TYR A 140 18.17 -2.20 11.44
CA TYR A 140 17.52 -2.24 12.75
C TYR A 140 17.42 -3.67 13.28
N TYR A 141 17.42 -3.81 14.61
CA TYR A 141 17.19 -5.09 15.28
C TYR A 141 16.35 -4.88 16.55
N TRP A 142 15.41 -5.79 16.79
CA TRP A 142 14.72 -5.92 18.08
C TRP A 142 14.28 -7.38 18.34
N PRO A 143 14.07 -7.77 19.61
CA PRO A 143 13.56 -9.09 19.95
C PRO A 143 12.17 -9.31 19.34
N GLY A 144 11.96 -10.42 18.63
CA GLY A 144 10.67 -10.72 17.99
C GLY A 144 10.46 -10.09 16.61
N MET A 145 11.44 -9.35 16.08
CA MET A 145 11.34 -8.61 14.79
C MET A 145 10.70 -9.41 13.65
N THR A 146 11.09 -10.66 13.42
CA THR A 146 10.49 -11.45 12.32
C THR A 146 9.00 -11.70 12.55
N LYS A 147 8.60 -12.00 13.79
CA LYS A 147 7.21 -12.23 14.17
C LYS A 147 6.40 -10.94 14.09
N ASP A 148 6.95 -9.82 14.56
CA ASP A 148 6.30 -8.51 14.47
C ASP A 148 6.17 -8.04 13.01
N ILE A 149 7.20 -8.21 12.18
CA ILE A 149 7.13 -7.92 10.73
C ILE A 149 6.00 -8.74 10.11
N VAL A 150 5.96 -10.05 10.36
CA VAL A 150 4.94 -10.94 9.81
C VAL A 150 3.54 -10.60 10.35
N GLN A 151 3.40 -10.31 11.63
CA GLN A 151 2.12 -9.93 12.23
C GLN A 151 1.62 -8.57 11.72
N TRP A 152 2.51 -7.59 11.61
CA TRP A 152 2.20 -6.28 11.05
C TRP A 152 1.82 -6.43 9.58
N THR A 153 2.62 -7.14 8.80
CA THR A 153 2.30 -7.50 7.43
C THR A 153 0.94 -8.21 7.32
N ASN A 154 0.65 -9.19 8.19
CA ASN A 154 -0.61 -9.91 8.21
C ASN A 154 -1.79 -9.01 8.62
N ALA A 155 -1.55 -8.03 9.49
CA ALA A 155 -2.54 -7.01 9.84
C ALA A 155 -2.77 -6.03 8.66
N MET A 156 -1.74 -5.70 7.89
CA MET A 156 -1.83 -4.91 6.67
C MET A 156 -2.47 -5.69 5.50
N THR A 157 -2.22 -6.99 5.37
CA THR A 157 -2.91 -7.90 4.44
C THR A 157 -4.28 -8.35 4.96
N SER A 158 -4.64 -8.02 6.21
CA SER A 158 -6.03 -8.08 6.67
C SER A 158 -6.90 -6.95 6.07
N ARG A 159 -6.32 -6.10 5.21
CA ARG A 159 -7.11 -5.34 4.24
C ARG A 159 -7.98 -6.32 3.48
N ARG A 160 -9.29 -6.16 3.64
CA ARG A 160 -10.31 -6.96 2.96
C ARG A 160 -10.00 -6.94 1.47
N ASP A 161 -10.00 -8.12 0.86
CA ASP A 161 -9.91 -8.24 -0.59
C ASP A 161 -11.12 -7.50 -1.19
N LEU A 162 -10.85 -6.37 -1.84
CA LEU A 162 -11.89 -5.53 -2.41
C LEU A 162 -12.58 -6.22 -3.59
N SER A 163 -11.94 -7.20 -4.23
CA SER A 163 -12.53 -7.97 -5.33
C SER A 163 -13.83 -8.67 -4.91
N HIS A 164 -13.98 -8.99 -3.62
CA HIS A 164 -15.21 -9.57 -3.05
C HIS A 164 -16.42 -8.63 -3.12
N LEU A 165 -16.23 -7.33 -3.38
CA LEU A 165 -17.31 -6.38 -3.62
C LEU A 165 -17.95 -6.53 -5.01
N LEU A 166 -17.30 -7.25 -5.93
CA LEU A 166 -17.74 -7.41 -7.31
C LEU A 166 -18.57 -8.70 -7.45
N PRO A 167 -19.89 -8.62 -7.68
CA PRO A 167 -20.70 -9.81 -7.88
C PRO A 167 -20.26 -10.53 -9.17
N PRO A 168 -19.86 -11.81 -9.10
CA PRO A 168 -19.34 -12.52 -10.28
C PRO A 168 -20.27 -12.52 -11.51
N PRO A 169 -21.61 -12.65 -11.36
CA PRO A 169 -22.52 -12.56 -12.51
C PRO A 169 -22.46 -11.20 -13.21
N ARG A 170 -22.38 -10.10 -12.45
CA ARG A 170 -22.33 -8.75 -13.02
C ARG A 170 -20.99 -8.49 -13.71
N LEU A 171 -19.90 -8.95 -13.11
CA LEU A 171 -18.55 -8.84 -13.69
C LEU A 171 -18.46 -9.58 -15.02
N ARG A 172 -18.94 -10.83 -15.08
CA ARG A 172 -18.99 -11.60 -16.34
C ARG A 172 -19.83 -10.92 -17.41
N GLN A 173 -20.99 -10.38 -17.05
CA GLN A 173 -21.84 -9.68 -18.01
C GLN A 173 -21.12 -8.47 -18.62
N LEU A 174 -20.50 -7.61 -17.79
CA LEU A 174 -19.76 -6.45 -18.27
C LEU A 174 -18.64 -6.83 -19.24
N VAL A 175 -17.87 -7.87 -18.89
CA VAL A 175 -16.78 -8.34 -19.74
C VAL A 175 -17.29 -8.86 -21.08
N ARG A 176 -18.40 -9.59 -21.09
CA ARG A 176 -19.03 -10.04 -22.34
C ARG A 176 -19.48 -8.87 -23.20
N ASP A 177 -20.11 -7.87 -22.58
CA ASP A 177 -20.54 -6.66 -23.29
C ASP A 177 -19.33 -5.94 -23.92
N TRP A 178 -18.21 -5.83 -23.20
CA TRP A 178 -16.99 -5.19 -23.73
C TRP A 178 -16.27 -6.00 -24.82
N LEU A 179 -16.23 -7.32 -24.69
CA LEU A 179 -15.65 -8.19 -25.73
C LEU A 179 -16.53 -8.19 -26.99
N GLN A 180 -17.85 -8.16 -26.83
CA GLN A 180 -18.80 -8.07 -27.94
C GLN A 180 -18.72 -6.70 -28.64
N GLU A 181 -18.46 -5.62 -27.90
CA GLU A 181 -18.19 -4.29 -28.46
C GLU A 181 -16.94 -4.30 -29.38
N ASP A 182 -15.84 -4.90 -28.93
CA ASP A 182 -14.55 -4.87 -29.66
C ASP A 182 -14.48 -5.91 -30.79
N ALA A 183 -15.19 -7.04 -30.64
CA ALA A 183 -15.24 -8.12 -31.63
C ALA A 183 -16.68 -8.59 -31.93
N PRO A 184 -17.52 -7.75 -32.57
CA PRO A 184 -18.92 -8.07 -32.84
C PRO A 184 -19.15 -9.09 -33.98
N ALA A 185 -18.12 -9.36 -34.79
CA ALA A 185 -18.22 -10.21 -35.98
C ALA A 185 -16.96 -11.07 -36.19
N PHE A 186 -16.25 -10.88 -37.30
CA PHE A 186 -15.05 -11.68 -37.64
C PHE A 186 -13.79 -11.10 -36.99
N ASP A 187 -12.86 -11.99 -36.62
CA ASP A 187 -11.50 -11.66 -36.16
C ASP A 187 -10.45 -12.22 -37.13
N PRO A 188 -10.11 -11.49 -38.21
CA PRO A 188 -9.09 -11.92 -39.17
C PRO A 188 -7.68 -12.05 -38.53
N ALA A 189 -7.38 -11.23 -37.52
CA ALA A 189 -6.08 -11.26 -36.85
C ALA A 189 -5.93 -12.55 -36.03
N GLY A 190 -6.96 -12.91 -35.26
CA GLY A 190 -7.05 -14.20 -34.56
C GLY A 190 -6.95 -15.39 -35.50
N CYS A 191 -7.60 -15.33 -36.67
CA CYS A 191 -7.47 -16.36 -37.69
C CYS A 191 -6.03 -16.50 -38.20
N ALA A 192 -5.34 -15.38 -38.45
CA ALA A 192 -3.98 -15.37 -38.99
C ALA A 192 -2.93 -15.89 -37.98
N VAL A 193 -3.10 -15.61 -36.68
CA VAL A 193 -2.14 -16.05 -35.65
C VAL A 193 -2.38 -17.48 -35.16
N GLY A 194 -3.60 -17.99 -35.29
CA GLY A 194 -3.96 -19.35 -34.91
C GLY A 194 -4.07 -19.59 -33.39
N GLU A 195 -4.01 -20.87 -33.02
CA GLU A 195 -4.31 -21.35 -31.66
C GLU A 195 -3.09 -21.78 -30.83
N ALA A 196 -1.87 -21.52 -31.31
CA ALA A 196 -0.65 -21.91 -30.61
C ALA A 196 -0.70 -21.40 -29.15
N PRO A 197 -0.39 -22.25 -28.15
CA PRO A 197 -0.23 -21.80 -26.78
C PRO A 197 0.92 -20.82 -26.70
N GLU A 198 0.63 -19.63 -26.20
CA GLU A 198 1.57 -18.52 -26.11
C GLU A 198 1.53 -17.91 -24.72
N ARG A 199 2.55 -17.10 -24.45
CA ARG A 199 2.69 -16.33 -23.22
C ARG A 199 2.75 -14.85 -23.55
N ALA A 200 2.05 -14.01 -22.78
CA ALA A 200 2.16 -12.57 -22.89
C ALA A 200 2.47 -11.89 -21.55
N VAL A 201 3.41 -10.95 -21.54
CA VAL A 201 3.84 -10.22 -20.34
C VAL A 201 3.19 -8.85 -20.30
N LEU A 202 2.52 -8.54 -19.19
CA LEU A 202 1.95 -7.23 -18.90
C LEU A 202 3.02 -6.32 -18.28
N LEU A 203 3.24 -5.18 -18.92
CA LEU A 203 4.20 -4.16 -18.50
C LEU A 203 3.49 -2.85 -18.17
N CYS A 204 3.84 -2.23 -17.05
CA CYS A 204 3.45 -0.88 -16.69
C CYS A 204 4.53 0.12 -17.17
N LYS A 205 4.11 1.12 -17.93
CA LYS A 205 4.98 2.09 -18.63
C LYS A 205 4.85 3.52 -18.13
N SER A 206 3.88 3.80 -17.25
CA SER A 206 3.73 5.09 -16.56
C SER A 206 3.50 4.90 -15.06
N PRO A 207 3.98 5.80 -14.19
CA PRO A 207 3.84 5.61 -12.74
C PRO A 207 2.38 5.71 -12.30
N GLY A 208 1.99 4.87 -11.34
CA GLY A 208 0.61 4.86 -10.83
C GLY A 208 0.30 3.68 -9.91
N ALA A 209 -0.90 3.69 -9.33
CA ALA A 209 -1.44 2.58 -8.58
C ALA A 209 -2.04 1.52 -9.51
N LEU A 210 -1.74 0.25 -9.29
CA LEU A 210 -2.37 -0.88 -9.98
C LEU A 210 -3.79 -1.07 -9.46
N ALA A 211 -4.79 -0.96 -10.34
CA ALA A 211 -6.18 -1.28 -10.02
C ALA A 211 -6.92 -1.81 -11.25
N GLY A 212 -7.85 -2.72 -11.00
CA GLY A 212 -8.67 -3.37 -12.02
C GLY A 212 -8.28 -4.82 -12.29
N CYS A 213 -7.50 -5.45 -11.40
CA CYS A 213 -7.07 -6.85 -11.55
C CYS A 213 -8.26 -7.81 -11.78
N PRO A 214 -9.38 -7.72 -11.02
CA PRO A 214 -10.51 -8.62 -11.23
C PRO A 214 -11.18 -8.48 -12.60
N PHE A 215 -11.18 -7.27 -13.17
CA PHE A 215 -11.73 -7.02 -14.51
C PHE A 215 -10.80 -7.57 -15.59
N PHE A 216 -9.48 -7.38 -15.42
CA PHE A 216 -8.47 -7.95 -16.31
C PHE A 216 -8.53 -9.48 -16.31
N ASP A 217 -8.61 -10.09 -15.12
CA ASP A 217 -8.76 -11.54 -14.95
C ASP A 217 -10.04 -12.06 -15.61
N ALA A 218 -11.15 -11.35 -15.42
CA ALA A 218 -12.43 -11.76 -15.98
C ALA A 218 -12.43 -11.71 -17.51
N VAL A 219 -11.77 -10.73 -18.15
CA VAL A 219 -11.59 -10.69 -19.61
C VAL A 219 -10.88 -11.93 -20.11
N PHE A 220 -9.72 -12.26 -19.53
CA PHE A 220 -8.94 -13.41 -19.97
C PHE A 220 -9.58 -14.75 -19.60
N THR A 221 -10.29 -14.81 -18.47
CA THR A 221 -11.04 -16.01 -18.07
C THR A 221 -12.18 -16.32 -19.04
N GLU A 222 -12.93 -15.31 -19.51
CA GLU A 222 -14.00 -15.51 -20.50
C GLU A 222 -13.45 -16.08 -21.82
N LEU A 223 -12.20 -15.75 -22.16
CA LEU A 223 -11.49 -16.27 -23.33
C LEU A 223 -10.74 -17.59 -23.06
N GLY A 224 -10.85 -18.18 -21.87
CA GLY A 224 -10.15 -19.42 -21.51
C GLY A 224 -8.63 -19.27 -21.36
N CYS A 225 -8.16 -18.07 -21.04
CA CYS A 225 -6.78 -17.77 -20.68
C CYS A 225 -6.62 -17.73 -19.14
N THR A 226 -5.37 -17.77 -18.67
CA THR A 226 -5.03 -17.67 -17.24
C THR A 226 -4.07 -16.51 -16.99
N VAL A 227 -4.19 -15.84 -15.84
CA VAL A 227 -3.36 -14.69 -15.45
C VAL A 227 -2.59 -15.01 -14.18
N GLU A 228 -1.29 -14.73 -14.18
CA GLU A 228 -0.41 -14.80 -13.02
C GLU A 228 0.07 -13.38 -12.66
N TRP A 229 -0.28 -12.90 -11.47
CA TRP A 229 0.10 -11.56 -11.01
C TRP A 229 1.41 -11.58 -10.23
N PHE A 230 2.33 -10.68 -10.57
CA PHE A 230 3.58 -10.44 -9.83
C PHE A 230 3.48 -9.24 -8.88
N GLN A 231 2.47 -8.39 -9.07
CA GLN A 231 2.21 -7.21 -8.26
C GLN A 231 0.80 -7.31 -7.67
N PRO A 232 0.62 -7.04 -6.36
CA PRO A 232 -0.69 -7.07 -5.75
C PRO A 232 -1.52 -5.84 -6.17
N GLU A 233 -2.84 -5.98 -6.14
CA GLU A 233 -3.74 -4.86 -6.37
C GLU A 233 -3.54 -3.76 -5.32
N GLY A 234 -3.61 -2.49 -5.76
CA GLY A 234 -3.30 -1.32 -4.95
C GLY A 234 -1.80 -1.00 -4.83
N ALA A 235 -0.90 -1.83 -5.38
CA ALA A 235 0.52 -1.52 -5.42
C ALA A 235 0.81 -0.26 -6.25
N TRP A 236 1.72 0.58 -5.78
CA TRP A 236 2.25 1.68 -6.58
C TRP A 236 3.40 1.18 -7.44
N LEU A 237 3.32 1.41 -8.75
CA LEU A 237 4.25 0.92 -9.76
C LEU A 237 5.09 2.07 -10.30
N GLU A 238 6.39 1.81 -10.47
CA GLU A 238 7.33 2.69 -11.16
C GLU A 238 7.74 2.08 -12.50
N PRO A 239 7.73 2.83 -13.62
CA PRO A 239 8.07 2.28 -14.92
C PRO A 239 9.56 1.95 -15.09
N VAL A 240 9.92 0.93 -15.88
CA VAL A 240 9.06 -0.10 -16.48
C VAL A 240 8.93 -1.26 -15.49
N ALA A 241 7.71 -1.60 -15.09
CA ALA A 241 7.46 -2.71 -14.16
C ALA A 241 6.79 -3.89 -14.88
N ARG A 242 7.28 -5.10 -14.61
CA ARG A 242 6.58 -6.34 -14.98
C ARG A 242 5.49 -6.61 -13.94
N VAL A 243 4.24 -6.67 -14.40
CA VAL A 243 3.06 -6.67 -13.53
C VAL A 243 2.40 -8.03 -13.44
N ALA A 244 2.20 -8.67 -14.59
CA ALA A 244 1.54 -9.96 -14.70
C ALA A 244 2.00 -10.70 -15.95
N GLU A 245 1.59 -11.96 -16.05
CA GLU A 245 1.76 -12.82 -17.19
C GLU A 245 0.44 -13.49 -17.54
N VAL A 246 0.14 -13.59 -18.84
CA VAL A 246 -1.09 -14.19 -19.36
C VAL A 246 -0.71 -15.37 -20.24
N HIS A 247 -1.36 -16.51 -19.99
CA HIS A 247 -1.15 -17.75 -20.74
C HIS A 247 -2.44 -18.16 -21.44
N GLY A 248 -2.34 -18.55 -22.71
CA GLY A 248 -3.50 -19.00 -23.49
C GLY A 248 -3.19 -19.14 -24.97
N LYS A 249 -4.23 -19.36 -25.77
CA LYS A 249 -4.10 -19.43 -27.24
C LYS A 249 -3.73 -18.06 -27.80
N ALA A 250 -2.80 -18.00 -28.76
CA ALA A 250 -2.34 -16.75 -29.38
C ALA A 250 -3.49 -15.81 -29.79
N ARG A 251 -4.50 -16.35 -30.49
CA ARG A 251 -5.70 -15.58 -30.88
C ARG A 251 -6.49 -15.02 -29.70
N HIS A 252 -6.59 -15.74 -28.58
CA HIS A 252 -7.35 -15.30 -27.41
C HIS A 252 -6.58 -14.25 -26.60
N LEU A 253 -5.25 -14.36 -26.55
CA LEU A 253 -4.40 -13.33 -25.96
C LEU A 253 -4.56 -11.99 -26.70
N LEU A 254 -4.54 -12.01 -28.03
CA LEU A 254 -4.71 -10.81 -28.85
C LEU A 254 -6.14 -10.26 -28.80
N LEU A 255 -7.15 -11.14 -28.84
CA LEU A 255 -8.56 -10.75 -28.74
C LEU A 255 -8.86 -10.01 -27.43
N GLY A 256 -8.33 -10.49 -26.31
CA GLY A 256 -8.54 -9.87 -25.00
C GLY A 256 -7.65 -8.65 -24.71
N GLU A 257 -6.57 -8.46 -25.48
CA GLU A 257 -5.53 -7.47 -25.17
C GLU A 257 -6.10 -6.06 -25.01
N ARG A 258 -6.82 -5.56 -26.02
CA ARG A 258 -7.22 -4.15 -26.06
C ARG A 258 -8.25 -3.84 -24.98
N THR A 259 -9.26 -4.68 -24.85
CA THR A 259 -10.29 -4.58 -23.81
C THR A 259 -9.68 -4.60 -22.41
N ALA A 260 -8.80 -5.57 -22.14
CA ALA A 260 -8.16 -5.71 -20.82
C ALA A 260 -7.25 -4.52 -20.48
N LEU A 261 -6.42 -4.07 -21.42
CA LEU A 261 -5.54 -2.91 -21.21
C LEU A 261 -6.31 -1.60 -21.03
N ASN A 262 -7.37 -1.38 -21.82
CA ASN A 262 -8.23 -0.19 -21.70
C ASN A 262 -8.91 -0.14 -20.32
N CYS A 263 -9.44 -1.28 -19.85
CA CYS A 263 -10.06 -1.38 -18.54
C CYS A 263 -9.06 -1.14 -17.41
N LEU A 264 -7.93 -1.86 -17.43
CA LEU A 264 -6.90 -1.77 -16.39
C LEU A 264 -6.27 -0.37 -16.35
N GLY A 265 -5.97 0.23 -17.50
CA GLY A 265 -5.39 1.57 -17.60
C GLY A 265 -6.30 2.65 -17.01
N ARG A 266 -7.61 2.60 -17.29
CA ARG A 266 -8.59 3.54 -16.71
C ARG A 266 -8.76 3.33 -15.22
N CYS A 267 -8.92 2.09 -14.77
CA CYS A 267 -9.04 1.77 -13.34
C CYS A 267 -7.79 2.24 -12.56
N SER A 268 -6.61 1.90 -13.07
CA SER A 268 -5.34 2.32 -12.48
C SER A 268 -5.18 3.84 -12.48
N GLY A 269 -5.68 4.54 -13.51
CA GLY A 269 -5.72 6.01 -13.55
C GLY A 269 -6.55 6.62 -12.42
N VAL A 270 -7.79 6.13 -12.24
CA VAL A 270 -8.69 6.57 -11.16
C VAL A 270 -8.10 6.27 -9.78
N ALA A 271 -7.58 5.06 -9.58
CA ALA A 271 -6.93 4.67 -8.32
C ALA A 271 -5.68 5.51 -8.04
N THR A 272 -4.94 5.89 -9.08
CA THR A 272 -3.77 6.78 -8.97
C THR A 272 -4.18 8.17 -8.48
N ALA A 273 -5.20 8.78 -9.09
CA ALA A 273 -5.71 10.09 -8.69
C ALA A 273 -6.25 10.07 -7.25
N ALA A 274 -7.08 9.08 -6.92
CA ALA A 274 -7.61 8.87 -5.57
C ALA A 274 -6.49 8.67 -4.53
N GLY A 275 -5.51 7.82 -4.86
CA GLY A 275 -4.36 7.55 -4.00
C GLY A 275 -3.51 8.78 -3.73
N ARG A 276 -3.33 9.66 -4.72
CA ARG A 276 -2.64 10.96 -4.56
C ARG A 276 -3.40 11.88 -3.61
N ALA A 277 -4.70 12.08 -3.83
CA ALA A 277 -5.55 12.90 -2.96
C ALA A 277 -5.56 12.38 -1.50
N CYS A 278 -5.71 11.07 -1.32
CA CYS A 278 -5.66 10.45 0.01
C CYS A 278 -4.29 10.58 0.69
N ARG A 279 -3.19 10.61 -0.08
CA ARG A 279 -1.85 10.89 0.47
C ARG A 279 -1.72 12.33 0.95
N LEU A 280 -2.26 13.30 0.22
CA LEU A 280 -2.28 14.70 0.63
C LEU A 280 -3.06 14.88 1.94
N ALA A 281 -4.24 14.24 2.05
CA ALA A 281 -5.04 14.21 3.27
C ALA A 281 -4.25 13.67 4.48
N ARG A 282 -3.60 12.51 4.33
CA ARG A 282 -2.77 11.92 5.40
C ARG A 282 -1.60 12.81 5.78
N LYS A 283 -0.92 13.43 4.80
CA LYS A 283 0.21 14.34 5.04
C LYS A 283 -0.22 15.58 5.83
N ALA A 284 -1.44 16.06 5.60
CA ALA A 284 -2.04 17.16 6.36
C ALA A 284 -2.62 16.74 7.72
N SER A 285 -2.53 15.46 8.10
CA SER A 285 -3.19 14.91 9.30
C SER A 285 -4.69 15.17 9.34
N TRP A 286 -5.34 15.24 8.17
CA TRP A 286 -6.79 15.36 8.08
C TRP A 286 -7.44 13.99 8.26
N HIS A 287 -8.50 13.93 9.06
CA HIS A 287 -9.15 12.68 9.49
C HIS A 287 -10.43 12.35 8.73
N GLY A 288 -10.87 13.20 7.80
CA GLY A 288 -12.04 12.94 6.98
C GLY A 288 -11.76 11.98 5.80
N GLN A 289 -12.75 11.86 4.92
CA GLN A 289 -12.74 10.95 3.78
C GLN A 289 -12.67 11.70 2.45
N VAL A 290 -11.68 11.36 1.62
CA VAL A 290 -11.71 11.72 0.20
C VAL A 290 -12.72 10.82 -0.48
N SER A 291 -13.59 11.39 -1.30
CA SER A 291 -14.69 10.69 -1.94
C SER A 291 -14.76 10.99 -3.44
N GLY A 292 -15.20 10.01 -4.24
CA GLY A 292 -15.59 10.24 -5.62
C GLY A 292 -17.00 10.82 -5.75
N THR A 293 -17.55 10.77 -6.95
CA THR A 293 -18.91 11.28 -7.25
C THR A 293 -19.64 10.33 -8.22
N ARG A 294 -20.85 10.71 -8.67
CA ARG A 294 -21.56 10.03 -9.77
C ARG A 294 -21.15 10.51 -11.17
N LYS A 295 -20.18 11.43 -11.27
CA LYS A 295 -19.61 11.94 -12.53
C LYS A 295 -18.64 10.92 -13.14
N THR A 296 -19.18 9.75 -13.41
CA THR A 296 -18.49 8.54 -13.88
C THR A 296 -18.80 8.29 -15.35
N THR A 297 -17.93 7.59 -16.07
CA THR A 297 -18.18 7.21 -17.46
C THR A 297 -19.44 6.31 -17.54
N PRO A 298 -20.44 6.63 -18.37
CA PRO A 298 -21.62 5.79 -18.56
C PRO A 298 -21.24 4.35 -18.97
N GLY A 299 -21.85 3.35 -18.33
CA GLY A 299 -21.51 1.94 -18.54
C GLY A 299 -20.27 1.43 -17.77
N PHE A 300 -19.38 2.32 -17.31
CA PHE A 300 -18.12 1.94 -16.66
C PHE A 300 -18.06 2.25 -15.14
N ARG A 301 -19.17 2.71 -14.57
CA ARG A 301 -19.26 3.12 -13.15
C ARG A 301 -18.76 2.08 -12.15
N LEU A 302 -19.05 0.79 -12.34
CA LEU A 302 -18.62 -0.25 -11.40
C LEU A 302 -17.10 -0.28 -11.26
N ALA A 303 -16.39 -0.22 -12.40
CA ALA A 303 -14.94 -0.25 -12.46
C ALA A 303 -14.32 1.02 -11.88
N GLU A 304 -14.88 2.21 -12.16
CA GLU A 304 -14.39 3.47 -11.59
C GLU A 304 -14.62 3.55 -10.07
N LYS A 305 -15.78 3.12 -9.57
CA LYS A 305 -16.07 3.10 -8.13
C LYS A 305 -15.19 2.10 -7.38
N TYR A 306 -14.94 0.95 -7.99
CA TYR A 306 -13.97 -0.03 -7.50
C TYR A 306 -12.57 0.58 -7.43
N ALA A 307 -12.12 1.22 -8.49
CA ALA A 307 -10.81 1.87 -8.55
C ALA A 307 -10.63 2.98 -7.50
N LEU A 308 -11.68 3.77 -7.20
CA LEU A 308 -11.66 4.74 -6.11
C LEU A 308 -11.34 4.06 -4.77
N GLN A 309 -11.99 2.93 -4.48
CA GLN A 309 -11.77 2.17 -3.25
C GLN A 309 -10.37 1.55 -3.18
N VAL A 310 -9.85 1.04 -4.30
CA VAL A 310 -8.46 0.56 -4.38
C VAL A 310 -7.48 1.70 -4.12
N GLY A 311 -7.76 2.91 -4.63
CA GLY A 311 -7.01 4.13 -4.33
C GLY A 311 -7.15 4.64 -2.89
N GLY A 312 -8.05 4.06 -2.09
CA GLY A 312 -8.31 4.44 -0.71
C GLY A 312 -9.33 5.56 -0.53
N ALA A 313 -10.00 6.00 -1.61
CA ALA A 313 -11.09 6.96 -1.56
C ALA A 313 -12.44 6.25 -1.39
N SER A 314 -13.40 6.93 -0.75
CA SER A 314 -14.78 6.47 -0.69
C SER A 314 -15.40 6.50 -2.08
N GLY A 315 -16.27 5.53 -2.35
CA GLY A 315 -17.06 5.51 -3.57
C GLY A 315 -18.09 6.64 -3.61
N HIS A 316 -18.48 7.24 -2.48
CA HIS A 316 -19.76 7.97 -2.33
C HIS A 316 -20.95 7.08 -2.68
N ARG A 317 -22.13 7.68 -2.87
CA ARG A 317 -23.29 6.98 -3.41
C ARG A 317 -23.01 6.40 -4.79
N TYR A 318 -23.47 5.17 -5.00
CA TYR A 318 -23.27 4.47 -6.25
C TYR A 318 -24.24 4.96 -7.33
N ASP A 319 -25.52 5.06 -6.98
CA ASP A 319 -26.63 5.42 -7.88
C ASP A 319 -27.65 6.33 -7.19
N LEU A 320 -28.83 6.49 -7.79
CA LEU A 320 -29.94 7.29 -7.26
C LEU A 320 -30.66 6.62 -6.09
N GLY A 321 -30.50 5.30 -5.90
CA GLY A 321 -31.14 4.55 -4.82
C GLY A 321 -30.26 4.36 -3.59
N SER A 322 -28.98 4.71 -3.67
CA SER A 322 -27.99 4.50 -2.60
C SER A 322 -28.13 5.48 -1.43
N LEU A 323 -28.50 6.73 -1.72
CA LEU A 323 -28.86 7.76 -0.75
C LEU A 323 -29.76 8.79 -1.45
N VAL A 324 -30.61 9.47 -0.69
CA VAL A 324 -31.43 10.57 -1.23
C VAL A 324 -30.60 11.85 -1.16
N MET A 325 -30.36 12.48 -2.31
CA MET A 325 -29.71 13.78 -2.35
C MET A 325 -30.66 14.82 -2.94
N LEU A 326 -30.82 15.92 -2.24
CA LEU A 326 -31.61 17.06 -2.65
C LEU A 326 -30.70 18.26 -2.94
N LYS A 327 -31.17 19.12 -3.84
CA LYS A 327 -30.61 20.46 -4.06
C LYS A 327 -31.46 21.56 -3.43
N ASP A 328 -32.70 21.23 -3.06
CA ASP A 328 -33.68 22.18 -2.53
C ASP A 328 -34.18 21.71 -1.15
N ASN A 329 -34.21 22.62 -0.18
CA ASN A 329 -34.62 22.33 1.21
C ASN A 329 -36.11 21.96 1.32
N HIS A 330 -36.95 22.42 0.41
CA HIS A 330 -38.41 22.24 0.48
C HIS A 330 -38.87 20.79 0.38
N ALA A 331 -38.04 19.89 -0.16
CA ALA A 331 -38.38 18.49 -0.34
C ALA A 331 -37.91 17.59 0.82
N ILE A 332 -37.26 18.13 1.86
CA ILE A 332 -36.62 17.33 2.93
C ILE A 332 -37.64 16.43 3.66
N GLN A 333 -38.80 16.96 4.05
CA GLN A 333 -39.79 16.18 4.82
C GLN A 333 -40.36 15.00 4.01
N GLU A 334 -40.68 15.22 2.74
CA GLU A 334 -41.17 14.14 1.87
C GLU A 334 -40.04 13.17 1.53
N ALA A 335 -38.82 13.67 1.33
CA ALA A 335 -37.64 12.83 1.12
C ALA A 335 -37.36 11.93 2.33
N GLN A 336 -37.50 12.43 3.56
CA GLN A 336 -37.41 11.61 4.78
C GLN A 336 -38.49 10.52 4.80
N ARG A 337 -39.73 10.88 4.41
CA ARG A 337 -40.84 9.92 4.35
C ARG A 337 -40.59 8.80 3.34
N VAL A 338 -40.02 9.13 2.17
CA VAL A 338 -39.69 8.18 1.10
C VAL A 338 -38.43 7.37 1.42
N ALA A 339 -37.39 8.03 1.97
CA ALA A 339 -36.14 7.39 2.40
C ALA A 339 -36.37 6.34 3.49
N GLY A 340 -37.35 6.59 4.36
CA GLY A 340 -37.58 5.76 5.54
C GLY A 340 -36.33 5.72 6.44
N PHE A 341 -36.15 4.63 7.19
CA PHE A 341 -35.05 4.51 8.16
C PHE A 341 -33.71 4.04 7.57
N HIS A 342 -33.67 3.63 6.30
CA HIS A 342 -32.55 2.87 5.72
C HIS A 342 -31.68 3.68 4.76
N LEU A 343 -32.18 4.81 4.24
CA LEU A 343 -31.44 5.72 3.38
C LEU A 343 -31.09 6.99 4.15
N LYS A 344 -29.85 7.44 3.96
CA LYS A 344 -29.43 8.76 4.44
C LYS A 344 -29.93 9.86 3.52
N LEU A 345 -30.20 11.03 4.09
CA LEU A 345 -30.53 12.25 3.38
C LEU A 345 -29.33 13.20 3.32
N GLU A 346 -28.94 13.56 2.12
CA GLU A 346 -27.92 14.55 1.82
C GLU A 346 -28.55 15.78 1.17
N VAL A 347 -28.17 16.98 1.60
CA VAL A 347 -28.68 18.23 1.03
C VAL A 347 -27.52 19.10 0.57
N GLU A 348 -27.56 19.51 -0.69
CA GLU A 348 -26.63 20.46 -1.29
C GLU A 348 -27.06 21.89 -0.94
N CYS A 349 -26.16 22.68 -0.39
CA CYS A 349 -26.39 24.04 0.05
C CYS A 349 -25.33 24.98 -0.53
N CYS A 350 -25.76 26.18 -0.91
CA CYS A 350 -24.90 27.23 -1.48
C CYS A 350 -24.63 28.36 -0.48
N SER A 351 -25.26 28.35 0.69
CA SER A 351 -25.07 29.33 1.77
C SER A 351 -25.09 28.67 3.16
N LEU A 352 -24.56 29.37 4.16
CA LEU A 352 -24.59 28.90 5.56
C LEU A 352 -26.03 28.87 6.11
N GLU A 353 -26.85 29.83 5.70
CA GLU A 353 -28.25 29.93 6.10
C GLU A 353 -29.05 28.70 5.63
N GLU A 354 -28.89 28.32 4.36
CA GLU A 354 -29.49 27.09 3.81
C GLU A 354 -28.99 25.84 4.53
N ALA A 355 -27.70 25.77 4.84
CA ALA A 355 -27.09 24.65 5.54
C ALA A 355 -27.64 24.48 6.96
N LEU A 356 -27.85 25.59 7.69
CA LEU A 356 -28.44 25.57 9.03
C LEU A 356 -29.92 25.17 8.99
N GLU A 357 -30.69 25.64 8.01
CA GLU A 357 -32.08 25.23 7.81
C GLU A 357 -32.19 23.72 7.48
N ALA A 358 -31.38 23.25 6.54
CA ALA A 358 -31.35 21.85 6.12
C ALA A 358 -30.89 20.92 7.27
N ALA A 359 -29.96 21.37 8.11
CA ALA A 359 -29.57 20.64 9.31
C ALA A 359 -30.67 20.62 10.38
N GLY A 360 -31.41 21.73 10.55
CA GLY A 360 -32.53 21.85 11.49
C GLY A 360 -33.73 20.96 11.14
N THR A 361 -33.89 20.61 9.86
CA THR A 361 -34.96 19.73 9.36
C THR A 361 -34.61 18.23 9.44
N GLY A 362 -33.42 17.88 9.91
CA GLY A 362 -33.01 16.49 10.18
C GLY A 362 -32.29 15.81 9.02
N SER A 363 -31.57 16.55 8.19
CA SER A 363 -30.67 15.97 7.18
C SER A 363 -29.46 15.27 7.84
N ASP A 364 -29.04 14.13 7.31
CA ASP A 364 -27.88 13.39 7.84
C ASP A 364 -26.55 14.01 7.40
N ILE A 365 -26.52 14.50 6.16
CA ILE A 365 -25.32 15.02 5.49
C ILE A 365 -25.68 16.38 4.87
N ILE A 366 -24.83 17.38 5.08
CA ILE A 366 -24.90 18.67 4.41
C ILE A 366 -23.69 18.82 3.52
N MET A 367 -23.94 19.04 2.23
CA MET A 367 -22.93 19.31 1.22
C MET A 367 -22.86 20.82 0.97
N LEU A 368 -21.72 21.42 1.25
CA LEU A 368 -21.43 22.80 0.87
C LEU A 368 -20.80 22.82 -0.53
N ASP A 369 -21.55 23.28 -1.53
CA ASP A 369 -21.11 23.26 -2.93
C ASP A 369 -20.49 24.60 -3.37
N ASN A 370 -19.31 24.54 -3.98
CA ASN A 370 -18.54 25.67 -4.51
C ASN A 370 -18.20 26.78 -3.50
N PHE A 371 -18.07 26.45 -2.22
CA PHE A 371 -17.53 27.37 -1.23
C PHE A 371 -16.04 27.61 -1.46
N SER A 372 -15.61 28.87 -1.32
CA SER A 372 -14.20 29.20 -1.21
C SER A 372 -13.63 28.60 0.09
N PRO A 373 -12.32 28.28 0.18
CA PRO A 373 -11.73 27.81 1.43
C PRO A 373 -11.91 28.79 2.59
N GLU A 374 -11.87 30.09 2.31
CA GLU A 374 -12.04 31.18 3.28
C GLU A 374 -13.46 31.24 3.87
N ASP A 375 -14.49 30.92 3.08
CA ASP A 375 -15.87 30.86 3.54
C ASP A 375 -16.25 29.48 4.12
N LEU A 376 -15.62 28.42 3.63
CA LEU A 376 -15.92 27.04 4.02
C LEU A 376 -15.59 26.76 5.49
N HIS A 377 -14.40 27.15 5.96
CA HIS A 377 -13.99 26.85 7.34
C HIS A 377 -14.86 27.54 8.40
N PRO A 378 -15.21 28.84 8.27
CA PRO A 378 -16.19 29.47 9.13
C PRO A 378 -17.58 28.83 9.06
N ALA A 379 -18.07 28.53 7.85
CA ALA A 379 -19.40 27.94 7.65
C ALA A 379 -19.51 26.56 8.30
N THR A 380 -18.52 25.69 8.07
CA THR A 380 -18.49 24.35 8.68
C THR A 380 -18.35 24.38 10.20
N SER A 381 -17.60 25.35 10.74
CA SER A 381 -17.46 25.54 12.19
C SER A 381 -18.79 25.98 12.83
N ALA A 382 -19.49 26.93 12.22
CA ALA A 382 -20.81 27.37 12.67
C ALA A 382 -21.85 26.23 12.58
N LEU A 383 -21.84 25.48 11.48
CA LEU A 383 -22.73 24.35 11.27
C LEU A 383 -22.51 23.23 12.29
N LYS A 384 -21.24 22.84 12.55
CA LYS A 384 -20.91 21.82 13.56
C LYS A 384 -21.21 22.30 14.98
N ALA A 385 -21.09 23.59 15.27
CA ALA A 385 -21.44 24.14 16.58
C ALA A 385 -22.95 24.06 16.85
N ALA A 386 -23.78 24.35 15.84
CA ALA A 386 -25.23 24.25 15.94
C ALA A 386 -25.73 22.78 15.88
N HIS A 387 -25.13 21.97 15.01
CA HIS A 387 -25.57 20.61 14.69
C HIS A 387 -24.38 19.62 14.68
N PRO A 388 -23.83 19.24 15.86
CA PRO A 388 -22.60 18.46 15.94
C PRO A 388 -22.68 17.03 15.36
N ARG A 389 -23.90 16.52 15.14
CA ARG A 389 -24.13 15.16 14.62
C ARG A 389 -24.21 15.09 13.09
N VAL A 390 -24.42 16.22 12.42
CA VAL A 390 -24.54 16.27 10.96
C VAL A 390 -23.18 16.05 10.33
N MET A 391 -23.11 15.19 9.31
CA MET A 391 -21.91 15.04 8.49
C MET A 391 -21.79 16.20 7.52
N VAL A 392 -20.58 16.73 7.36
CA VAL A 392 -20.31 17.86 6.48
C VAL A 392 -19.42 17.43 5.33
N GLU A 393 -19.95 17.59 4.11
CA GLU A 393 -19.26 17.35 2.86
C GLU A 393 -18.94 18.68 2.17
N ALA A 394 -17.74 18.83 1.63
CA ALA A 394 -17.42 19.93 0.73
C ALA A 394 -17.19 19.40 -0.69
N SER A 395 -17.79 20.10 -1.66
CA SER A 395 -17.76 19.79 -3.09
C SER A 395 -17.56 21.06 -3.90
N GLY A 396 -17.15 20.90 -5.17
CA GLY A 396 -17.10 21.99 -6.15
C GLY A 396 -15.69 22.56 -6.34
N GLY A 397 -15.17 22.49 -7.56
CA GLY A 397 -13.86 23.07 -7.91
C GLY A 397 -12.62 22.44 -7.23
N ILE A 398 -12.77 21.36 -6.47
CA ILE A 398 -11.66 20.71 -5.75
C ILE A 398 -10.82 19.82 -6.69
N SER A 399 -9.50 19.98 -6.65
CA SER A 399 -8.49 19.29 -7.46
C SER A 399 -7.29 18.84 -6.61
N GLU A 400 -6.38 18.07 -7.18
CA GLU A 400 -5.16 17.63 -6.47
C GLU A 400 -4.30 18.83 -6.02
N GLU A 401 -4.32 19.93 -6.78
CA GLU A 401 -3.53 21.12 -6.52
C GLU A 401 -4.08 21.96 -5.36
N ASN A 402 -5.40 22.04 -5.20
CA ASN A 402 -6.03 22.92 -4.20
C ASN A 402 -6.62 22.18 -2.98
N ILE A 403 -6.76 20.84 -3.02
CA ILE A 403 -7.40 20.04 -1.94
C ILE A 403 -6.83 20.34 -0.55
N SER A 404 -5.55 20.69 -0.47
CA SER A 404 -4.88 21.04 0.79
C SER A 404 -5.52 22.21 1.54
N GLN A 405 -6.15 23.14 0.82
CA GLN A 405 -6.83 24.32 1.38
C GLN A 405 -8.18 23.96 2.01
N PHE A 406 -8.77 22.82 1.61
CA PHE A 406 -10.07 22.34 2.05
C PHE A 406 -9.97 21.41 3.26
N PHE A 407 -8.77 21.04 3.71
CA PHE A 407 -8.63 20.24 4.93
C PHE A 407 -8.97 21.08 6.16
N GLY A 408 -9.97 20.63 6.92
CA GLY A 408 -10.43 21.32 8.12
C GLY A 408 -10.99 20.34 9.15
N PRO A 409 -10.95 20.69 10.46
CA PRO A 409 -11.39 19.81 11.54
C PRO A 409 -12.91 19.56 11.54
N CYS A 410 -13.68 20.47 10.93
CA CYS A 410 -15.15 20.41 10.87
C CYS A 410 -15.68 19.82 9.56
N ILE A 411 -14.79 19.33 8.68
CA ILE A 411 -15.13 18.77 7.37
C ILE A 411 -14.89 17.26 7.42
N ASP A 412 -15.94 16.47 7.17
CA ASP A 412 -15.90 15.01 7.25
C ASP A 412 -15.61 14.36 5.89
N VAL A 413 -16.09 14.97 4.80
CA VAL A 413 -15.97 14.43 3.44
C VAL A 413 -15.54 15.52 2.46
N LEU A 414 -14.61 15.19 1.57
CA LEU A 414 -14.26 16.00 0.41
C LEU A 414 -14.55 15.20 -0.85
N SER A 415 -15.52 15.63 -1.66
CA SER A 415 -15.85 14.93 -2.90
C SER A 415 -15.28 15.62 -4.14
N LEU A 416 -14.55 14.84 -4.92
CA LEU A 416 -13.79 15.33 -6.06
C LEU A 416 -14.30 14.66 -7.35
N GLY A 417 -14.94 15.43 -8.22
CA GLY A 417 -15.36 14.94 -9.54
C GLY A 417 -14.20 14.60 -10.47
N CYS A 418 -13.07 15.30 -10.32
CA CYS A 418 -11.88 15.12 -11.15
C CYS A 418 -11.23 13.73 -11.01
N LEU A 419 -11.47 13.01 -9.90
CA LEU A 419 -10.96 11.65 -9.67
C LEU A 419 -11.47 10.65 -10.70
N THR A 420 -12.62 10.90 -11.32
CA THR A 420 -13.18 10.05 -12.38
C THR A 420 -13.27 10.75 -13.73
N GLN A 421 -13.58 12.05 -13.76
CA GLN A 421 -13.75 12.80 -15.03
C GLN A 421 -12.43 13.11 -15.73
N SER A 422 -11.34 13.28 -14.97
CA SER A 422 -10.07 13.80 -15.50
C SER A 422 -8.87 12.92 -15.15
N ALA A 423 -9.11 11.74 -14.58
CA ALA A 423 -8.06 10.80 -14.27
C ALA A 423 -7.38 10.27 -15.53
N ARG A 424 -6.09 10.53 -15.67
CA ARG A 424 -5.29 10.04 -16.79
C ARG A 424 -5.08 8.53 -16.66
N ALA A 425 -5.38 7.79 -17.71
CA ALA A 425 -5.12 6.35 -17.76
C ALA A 425 -3.63 6.04 -17.61
N VAL A 426 -3.31 4.96 -16.89
CA VAL A 426 -1.95 4.42 -16.78
C VAL A 426 -1.62 3.65 -18.07
N ASP A 427 -0.45 3.90 -18.63
CA ASP A 427 0.06 3.23 -19.83
C ASP A 427 0.51 1.81 -19.48
N PHE A 428 -0.20 0.82 -20.01
CA PHE A 428 0.16 -0.59 -19.95
C PHE A 428 0.37 -1.14 -21.36
N SER A 429 1.25 -2.13 -21.48
CA SER A 429 1.40 -2.91 -22.72
C SER A 429 1.43 -4.39 -22.42
N LEU A 430 0.82 -5.18 -23.29
CA LEU A 430 0.90 -6.64 -23.27
C LEU A 430 1.86 -7.09 -24.39
N LYS A 431 2.85 -7.92 -24.08
CA LYS A 431 3.88 -8.35 -25.03
C LYS A 431 3.94 -9.86 -25.11
N ILE A 432 3.59 -10.43 -26.27
CA ILE A 432 3.73 -11.87 -26.52
C ILE A 432 5.23 -12.23 -26.57
N CYS A 433 5.62 -13.16 -25.72
CA CYS A 433 6.96 -13.72 -25.69
C CYS A 433 6.99 -14.95 -26.59
N ARG A 434 7.31 -14.77 -27.87
CA ARG A 434 7.64 -15.92 -28.72
C ARG A 434 8.93 -16.55 -28.24
N GLU A 435 8.90 -17.85 -27.97
CA GLU A 435 10.14 -18.61 -27.88
C GLU A 435 10.78 -18.59 -29.27
N THR A 436 11.85 -17.82 -29.45
CA THR A 436 12.70 -18.01 -30.62
C THR A 436 13.31 -19.40 -30.47
N PRO A 437 13.08 -20.35 -31.39
CA PRO A 437 13.84 -21.58 -31.39
C PRO A 437 15.30 -21.17 -31.50
N VAL A 438 16.12 -21.55 -30.53
CA VAL A 438 17.57 -21.46 -30.69
C VAL A 438 17.89 -22.39 -31.86
N GLN A 439 18.11 -21.83 -33.05
CA GLN A 439 18.69 -22.56 -34.18
C GLN A 439 20.08 -23.04 -33.71
N ARG A 440 20.13 -24.27 -33.21
CA ARG A 440 21.36 -25.05 -33.10
C ARG A 440 21.60 -25.73 -34.44
N ASP A 441 21.88 -24.92 -35.46
CA ASP A 441 22.36 -25.42 -36.73
C ASP A 441 23.68 -24.73 -37.06
N PHE A 442 24.78 -25.36 -36.63
CA PHE A 442 25.98 -25.48 -37.45
C PHE A 442 26.66 -26.80 -37.10
N ALA A 443 26.20 -27.85 -37.78
CA ALA A 443 27.01 -29.03 -38.04
C ALA A 443 26.90 -29.33 -39.53
N PHE A 444 27.95 -29.00 -40.28
CA PHE A 444 28.51 -29.80 -41.37
C PHE A 444 29.99 -29.43 -41.53
#